data_AF-A0A383BKC5-F1
#
_entry.id   AF-A0A383BKC5-F1
#
_cell.length_a   1.000
_cell.length_b   1.000
_cell.length_c   1.000
_cell.angle_alpha   90.00
_cell.angle_beta   90.00
_cell.angle_gamma   90.00
#
_symmetry.space_group_name_H-M   'P 1'
#
loop_
_entity.id
_entity.type
_entity.pdbx_description
1 polymer ?
#
loop_
_entity_poly.entity_id
_entity_poly.type
_entity_poly.pdbx_seq_one_letter_code
_entity_poly.pdbx_strand_id
1 'polypeptide(L)'
;LPYLLQECMATSDVFAGYDSDLLVVKNDASDYYVPGSGVATLEEMCPGEAYAVFLSGASDLDFTYPVGGALASTHDMDSYKERAHTNALANTGVSHLILITDVSGDMHIGDQLRSYANGVLVGSINIVEEHLNGTHPIDLIATGSVDMSLYGGPVLPGYVKGDLIELAYYTNGMEYKVDSHLTDDQYGNAMELSTGTITLLSDGVNPTEFGIANNYPNPFNPSTTIQYNVENSGHVSLKIFDIMGR
;
A
#
# COMPACT_ATOMS: atom_id res chain seq x y z
N LEU A 1 -20.68 -9.00 -6.46
CA LEU A 1 -22.05 -8.52 -6.20
C LEU A 1 -22.39 -7.44 -7.24
N PRO A 2 -23.27 -7.72 -8.21
CA PRO A 2 -23.73 -6.69 -9.15
C PRO A 2 -24.62 -5.68 -8.43
N TYR A 3 -24.47 -4.39 -8.74
CA TYR A 3 -25.32 -3.36 -8.17
C TYR A 3 -26.64 -3.23 -8.93
N LEU A 4 -27.76 -3.35 -8.21
CA LEU A 4 -29.09 -3.54 -8.82
C LEU A 4 -29.97 -2.29 -8.81
N LEU A 5 -29.61 -1.25 -8.05
CA LEU A 5 -30.38 0.00 -7.99
C LEU A 5 -30.13 0.84 -9.26
N GLN A 6 -31.06 1.76 -9.53
CA GLN A 6 -31.01 2.63 -10.72
C GLN A 6 -30.24 3.93 -10.51
N GLU A 7 -29.88 4.24 -9.26
CA GLU A 7 -29.12 5.44 -8.88
C GLU A 7 -27.95 5.03 -8.00
N CYS A 8 -26.87 5.82 -8.02
CA CYS A 8 -25.75 5.62 -7.11
C CYS A 8 -26.20 5.83 -5.66
N MET A 9 -25.57 5.11 -4.74
CA MET A 9 -25.84 5.22 -3.31
C MET A 9 -24.52 5.12 -2.55
N ALA A 10 -24.40 5.86 -1.46
CA ALA A 10 -23.24 5.77 -0.59
C ALA A 10 -23.03 4.33 -0.13
N THR A 11 -21.80 3.83 -0.20
CA THR A 11 -21.46 2.45 0.18
C THR A 11 -21.83 2.17 1.63
N SER A 12 -21.68 3.17 2.52
CA SER A 12 -22.12 3.09 3.92
C SER A 12 -23.63 2.89 4.06
N ASP A 13 -24.44 3.49 3.17
CA ASP A 13 -25.89 3.34 3.21
C ASP A 13 -26.33 2.00 2.62
N VAL A 14 -25.65 1.53 1.57
CA VAL A 14 -25.90 0.23 0.95
C VAL A 14 -25.71 -0.89 1.97
N PHE A 15 -24.67 -0.79 2.79
CA PHE A 15 -24.29 -1.81 3.76
C PHE A 15 -24.69 -1.49 5.20
N ALA A 16 -25.52 -0.46 5.42
CA ALA A 16 -25.96 -0.07 6.74
C ALA A 16 -26.61 -1.25 7.49
N GLY A 17 -26.05 -1.60 8.64
CA GLY A 17 -26.54 -2.71 9.47
C GLY A 17 -25.93 -4.07 9.16
N TYR A 18 -25.01 -4.15 8.19
CA TYR A 18 -24.21 -5.34 7.89
C TYR A 18 -22.72 -5.15 8.24
N ASP A 19 -22.37 -4.06 8.93
CA ASP A 19 -21.00 -3.68 9.25
C ASP A 19 -20.20 -4.78 9.97
N SER A 20 -20.86 -5.58 10.83
CA SER A 20 -20.23 -6.68 11.56
C SER A 20 -19.92 -7.91 10.69
N ASP A 21 -20.68 -8.10 9.62
CA ASP A 21 -20.59 -9.27 8.74
C ASP A 21 -19.66 -9.01 7.54
N LEU A 22 -19.32 -7.75 7.29
CA LEU A 22 -18.49 -7.33 6.19
C LEU A 22 -17.03 -7.21 6.61
N LEU A 23 -16.15 -7.82 5.82
CA LEU A 23 -14.71 -7.66 5.95
C LEU A 23 -14.22 -6.53 5.05
N VAL A 24 -14.45 -6.65 3.74
CA VAL A 24 -14.00 -5.67 2.75
C VAL A 24 -14.86 -5.72 1.50
N VAL A 25 -15.11 -4.54 0.92
CA VAL A 25 -15.77 -4.36 -0.38
C VAL A 25 -14.82 -3.58 -1.28
N LYS A 26 -14.72 -3.95 -2.57
CA LYS A 26 -13.90 -3.23 -3.54
C LYS A 26 -14.51 -3.16 -4.93
N ASN A 27 -14.11 -2.13 -5.69
CA ASN A 27 -14.38 -2.00 -7.13
C ASN A 27 -13.12 -2.32 -7.98
N ASP A 28 -13.24 -2.17 -9.29
CA ASP A 28 -12.13 -2.30 -10.26
C ASP A 28 -11.28 -1.02 -10.37
N ALA A 29 -11.72 0.09 -9.79
CA ALA A 29 -10.93 1.30 -9.61
C ALA A 29 -9.88 1.18 -8.49
N SER A 30 -9.85 0.05 -7.77
CA SER A 30 -9.04 -0.18 -6.58
C SER A 30 -9.44 0.69 -5.38
N ASP A 31 -10.72 1.04 -5.30
CA ASP A 31 -11.32 1.66 -4.12
C ASP A 31 -11.86 0.59 -3.18
N TYR A 32 -11.76 0.88 -1.88
CA TYR A 32 -12.07 -0.07 -0.82
C TYR A 32 -13.01 0.52 0.22
N TYR A 33 -13.86 -0.34 0.78
CA TYR A 33 -14.68 -0.07 1.95
C TYR A 33 -14.46 -1.18 2.98
N VAL A 34 -13.91 -0.82 4.14
CA VAL A 34 -13.55 -1.71 5.25
C VAL A 34 -14.20 -1.14 6.53
N PRO A 35 -15.45 -1.54 6.85
CA PRO A 35 -16.20 -0.98 7.98
C PRO A 35 -15.46 -1.08 9.31
N GLY A 36 -14.86 -2.25 9.58
CA GLY A 36 -14.17 -2.53 10.84
C GLY A 36 -12.91 -1.68 11.09
N SER A 37 -12.41 -1.00 10.07
CA SER A 37 -11.22 -0.15 10.16
C SER A 37 -11.46 1.30 9.76
N GLY A 38 -12.71 1.66 9.42
CA GLY A 38 -13.08 3.03 9.04
C GLY A 38 -12.58 3.48 7.67
N VAL A 39 -12.07 2.56 6.83
CA VAL A 39 -11.64 2.89 5.46
C VAL A 39 -12.85 2.93 4.55
N ALA A 40 -13.04 4.03 3.83
CA ALA A 40 -14.16 4.21 2.90
C ALA A 40 -13.72 5.01 1.66
N THR A 41 -12.68 4.55 0.97
CA THR A 41 -12.25 5.14 -0.31
C THR A 41 -13.18 4.79 -1.47
N LEU A 42 -13.98 3.73 -1.32
CA LEU A 42 -15.15 3.42 -2.14
C LEU A 42 -16.38 4.10 -1.53
N GLU A 43 -16.64 5.33 -1.95
CA GLU A 43 -17.67 6.18 -1.34
C GLU A 43 -19.08 5.85 -1.83
N GLU A 44 -19.23 5.53 -3.11
CA GLU A 44 -20.52 5.25 -3.74
C GLU A 44 -20.49 3.94 -4.53
N MET A 45 -21.65 3.30 -4.61
CA MET A 45 -21.91 2.17 -5.48
C MET A 45 -22.92 2.59 -6.56
N CYS A 46 -22.61 2.31 -7.82
CA CYS A 46 -23.31 2.84 -8.98
C CYS A 46 -23.89 1.77 -9.91
N PRO A 47 -24.98 2.09 -10.65
CA PRO A 47 -25.57 1.18 -11.63
C PRO A 47 -24.60 0.78 -12.74
N GLY A 48 -24.60 -0.51 -13.08
CA GLY A 48 -23.72 -1.07 -14.13
C GLY A 48 -22.35 -1.53 -13.63
N GLU A 49 -22.03 -1.26 -12.36
CA GLU A 49 -20.80 -1.75 -11.73
C GLU A 49 -21.04 -3.02 -10.92
N ALA A 50 -19.95 -3.72 -10.64
CA ALA A 50 -19.93 -4.90 -9.80
C ALA A 50 -18.80 -4.79 -8.78
N TYR A 51 -19.09 -5.25 -7.57
CA TYR A 51 -18.18 -5.10 -6.43
C TYR A 51 -17.81 -6.47 -5.89
N ALA A 52 -16.55 -6.67 -5.54
CA ALA A 52 -16.15 -7.84 -4.75
C ALA A 52 -16.50 -7.56 -3.29
N VAL A 53 -17.18 -8.51 -2.64
CA VAL A 53 -17.62 -8.39 -1.24
C VAL A 53 -17.10 -9.62 -0.51
N PHE A 54 -16.35 -9.39 0.57
CA PHE A 54 -15.80 -10.42 1.42
C PHE A 54 -16.42 -10.29 2.81
N LEU A 55 -16.85 -11.42 3.37
CA LEU A 55 -17.50 -11.47 4.69
C LEU A 55 -16.47 -11.78 5.79
N SER A 56 -16.72 -11.29 7.00
CA SER A 56 -15.86 -11.49 8.17
C SER A 56 -16.01 -12.90 8.77
N GLY A 57 -17.10 -13.59 8.48
CA GLY A 57 -17.46 -14.90 9.04
C GLY A 57 -17.78 -15.96 7.99
N ALA A 58 -18.02 -17.19 8.47
CA ALA A 58 -18.41 -18.33 7.66
C ALA A 58 -19.94 -18.51 7.54
N SER A 59 -20.72 -17.58 8.09
CA SER A 59 -22.18 -17.57 8.01
C SER A 59 -22.65 -16.96 6.69
N ASP A 60 -23.71 -17.54 6.14
CA ASP A 60 -24.39 -16.97 4.97
C ASP A 60 -24.99 -15.60 5.34
N LEU A 61 -24.88 -14.65 4.40
CA LEU A 61 -25.45 -13.31 4.53
C LEU A 61 -26.62 -13.15 3.56
N ASP A 62 -27.84 -13.03 4.10
CA ASP A 62 -29.02 -12.65 3.32
C ASP A 62 -29.04 -11.13 3.12
N PHE A 63 -28.39 -10.67 2.06
CA PHE A 63 -28.29 -9.25 1.73
C PHE A 63 -29.49 -8.76 0.90
N THR A 64 -30.05 -7.61 1.28
CA THR A 64 -31.08 -6.90 0.52
C THR A 64 -30.72 -5.42 0.43
N TYR A 65 -30.70 -4.88 -0.79
CA TYR A 65 -30.50 -3.44 -1.00
C TYR A 65 -31.59 -2.62 -0.31
N PRO A 66 -31.23 -1.51 0.35
CA PRO A 66 -32.23 -0.63 0.98
C PRO A 66 -33.20 -0.08 -0.07
N VAL A 67 -34.49 -0.07 0.29
CA VAL A 67 -35.57 0.47 -0.54
C VAL A 67 -35.97 1.84 -0.01
N GLY A 68 -35.64 2.89 -0.76
CA GLY A 68 -35.91 4.28 -0.40
C GLY A 68 -34.69 5.14 -0.70
N GLY A 69 -34.89 6.29 -1.35
CA GLY A 69 -33.80 7.18 -1.74
C GLY A 69 -33.01 7.63 -0.50
N ALA A 70 -31.75 7.21 -0.42
CA ALA A 70 -30.80 7.79 0.50
C ALA A 70 -30.48 9.22 0.03
N LEU A 71 -30.37 10.15 0.97
CA LEU A 71 -29.88 11.49 0.67
C LEU A 71 -28.39 11.37 0.39
N ALA A 72 -27.95 11.81 -0.79
CA ALA A 72 -26.53 11.93 -1.11
C ALA A 72 -25.84 12.73 0.00
N SER A 73 -25.07 12.06 0.85
CA SER A 73 -24.15 12.74 1.77
C SER A 73 -22.92 13.12 0.96
N THR A 74 -22.81 14.40 0.59
CA THR A 74 -21.55 14.98 0.13
C THR A 74 -20.59 14.96 1.33
N HIS A 75 -19.77 13.92 1.46
CA HIS A 75 -18.87 13.78 2.59
C HIS A 75 -17.44 14.20 2.18
N ASP A 76 -16.78 14.96 3.07
CA ASP A 76 -15.44 15.59 2.99
C ASP A 76 -14.24 14.65 2.70
N MET A 77 -14.49 13.39 2.28
CA MET A 77 -13.52 12.32 2.10
C MET A 77 -12.68 12.47 0.82
N ASP A 78 -13.19 13.19 -0.18
CA ASP A 78 -12.44 13.63 -1.38
C ASP A 78 -11.08 14.23 -0.99
N SER A 79 -11.03 15.01 0.10
CA SER A 79 -9.80 15.69 0.49
C SER A 79 -8.72 14.73 1.03
N TYR A 80 -9.10 13.65 1.72
CA TYR A 80 -8.15 12.67 2.25
C TYR A 80 -7.51 11.90 1.10
N LYS A 81 -8.35 11.34 0.21
CA LYS A 81 -7.91 10.53 -0.92
C LYS A 81 -7.00 11.34 -1.85
N GLU A 82 -7.34 12.59 -2.12
CA GLU A 82 -6.50 13.50 -2.91
C GLU A 82 -5.14 13.82 -2.27
N ARG A 83 -5.02 13.77 -0.94
CA ARG A 83 -3.73 13.99 -0.24
C ARG A 83 -2.90 12.72 -0.10
N ALA A 84 -3.54 11.62 0.28
CA ALA A 84 -2.86 10.36 0.59
C ALA A 84 -2.55 9.55 -0.68
N HIS A 85 -3.47 9.51 -1.66
CA HIS A 85 -3.40 8.64 -2.84
C HIS A 85 -2.97 9.39 -4.12
N THR A 86 -1.96 10.27 -4.04
CA THR A 86 -1.56 11.13 -5.18
C THR A 86 -0.75 10.43 -6.27
N ASN A 87 -0.15 9.27 -5.98
CA ASN A 87 0.85 8.62 -6.84
C ASN A 87 0.38 7.24 -7.30
N ALA A 88 -0.84 7.19 -7.83
CA ALA A 88 -1.42 5.95 -8.32
C ALA A 88 -0.60 5.40 -9.49
N LEU A 89 -0.09 4.19 -9.31
CA LEU A 89 0.38 3.35 -10.40
C LEU A 89 -0.77 3.09 -11.38
N ALA A 90 -0.45 2.63 -12.59
CA ALA A 90 -1.48 2.38 -13.60
C ALA A 90 -2.51 1.37 -13.06
N ASN A 91 -3.77 1.79 -12.94
CA ASN A 91 -4.82 0.89 -12.47
C ASN A 91 -5.01 -0.27 -13.45
N THR A 92 -4.77 -1.49 -12.99
CA THR A 92 -4.91 -2.72 -13.78
C THR A 92 -6.24 -3.44 -13.54
N GLY A 93 -7.05 -2.97 -12.59
CA GLY A 93 -8.23 -3.68 -12.08
C GLY A 93 -7.91 -4.81 -11.10
N VAL A 94 -6.62 -5.08 -10.87
CA VAL A 94 -6.13 -6.04 -9.89
C VAL A 94 -5.37 -5.26 -8.83
N SER A 95 -5.82 -5.34 -7.58
CA SER A 95 -5.17 -4.62 -6.48
C SER A 95 -5.30 -5.36 -5.17
N HIS A 96 -4.37 -5.10 -4.27
CA HIS A 96 -4.33 -5.67 -2.93
C HIS A 96 -4.21 -4.54 -1.92
N LEU A 97 -5.10 -4.51 -0.94
CA LEU A 97 -5.08 -3.51 0.13
C LEU A 97 -4.15 -3.96 1.24
N ILE A 98 -3.20 -3.11 1.61
CA ILE A 98 -2.34 -3.28 2.78
C ILE A 98 -2.76 -2.24 3.81
N LEU A 99 -3.40 -2.71 4.88
CA LEU A 99 -3.93 -1.87 5.93
C LEU A 99 -3.00 -1.86 7.13
N ILE A 100 -2.35 -0.74 7.40
CA ILE A 100 -1.50 -0.58 8.58
C ILE A 100 -2.28 0.15 9.67
N THR A 101 -2.57 -0.56 10.75
CA THR A 101 -3.37 -0.07 11.87
C THR A 101 -2.54 0.62 12.95
N ASP A 102 -1.24 0.32 13.01
CA ASP A 102 -0.32 0.93 13.97
C ASP A 102 1.09 1.01 13.41
N VAL A 103 1.80 2.07 13.77
CA VAL A 103 3.15 2.37 13.32
C VAL A 103 4.03 2.65 14.54
N SER A 104 5.06 1.83 14.72
CA SER A 104 6.09 2.08 15.72
C SER A 104 7.27 2.81 15.08
N GLY A 105 7.56 4.02 15.55
CA GLY A 105 8.66 4.87 15.07
C GLY A 105 8.18 6.24 14.59
N ASP A 106 9.13 7.11 14.26
CA ASP A 106 8.83 8.50 13.88
C ASP A 106 8.44 8.58 12.41
N MET A 107 7.25 9.11 12.15
CA MET A 107 6.68 9.28 10.82
C MET A 107 6.24 10.75 10.64
N HIS A 108 6.45 11.32 9.45
CA HIS A 108 6.18 12.72 9.18
C HIS A 108 5.21 12.89 8.00
N ILE A 109 4.39 13.93 8.07
CA ILE A 109 3.49 14.30 6.96
C ILE A 109 4.33 14.63 5.72
N GLY A 110 3.90 14.11 4.56
CA GLY A 110 4.58 14.29 3.28
C GLY A 110 5.62 13.22 2.95
N ASP A 111 5.98 12.37 3.90
CA ASP A 111 6.72 11.14 3.62
C ASP A 111 5.81 10.10 2.94
N GLN A 112 6.38 8.97 2.50
CA GLN A 112 5.61 7.93 1.80
C GLN A 112 5.87 6.54 2.38
N LEU A 113 4.81 5.75 2.49
CA LEU A 113 4.93 4.30 2.61
C LEU A 113 4.81 3.69 1.22
N ARG A 114 5.77 2.84 0.86
CA ARG A 114 5.83 2.17 -0.44
C ARG A 114 5.78 0.66 -0.25
N SER A 115 5.19 -0.01 -1.22
CA SER A 115 5.17 -1.47 -1.28
C SER A 115 5.79 -1.97 -2.56
N TYR A 116 6.51 -3.09 -2.43
CA TYR A 116 7.32 -3.68 -3.46
C TYR A 116 6.99 -5.17 -3.62
N ALA A 117 7.05 -5.64 -4.86
CA ALA A 117 7.03 -7.06 -5.20
C ALA A 117 8.30 -7.38 -5.99
N ASN A 118 9.16 -8.25 -5.45
CA ASN A 118 10.45 -8.63 -6.07
C ASN A 118 11.31 -7.42 -6.49
N GLY A 119 11.32 -6.35 -5.70
CA GLY A 119 12.05 -5.11 -5.99
C GLY A 119 11.39 -4.15 -6.99
N VAL A 120 10.18 -4.45 -7.48
CA VAL A 120 9.38 -3.55 -8.31
C VAL A 120 8.40 -2.78 -7.43
N LEU A 121 8.32 -1.44 -7.58
CA LEU A 121 7.36 -0.61 -6.87
C LEU A 121 5.95 -0.94 -7.37
N VAL A 122 5.09 -1.43 -6.47
CA VAL A 122 3.71 -1.85 -6.80
C VAL A 122 2.65 -1.06 -6.04
N GLY A 123 3.02 -0.25 -5.06
CA GLY A 123 2.10 0.68 -4.40
C GLY A 123 2.82 1.79 -3.66
N SER A 124 2.18 2.95 -3.52
CA SER A 124 2.68 4.03 -2.67
C SER A 124 1.54 4.88 -2.12
N ILE A 125 1.69 5.33 -0.88
CA ILE A 125 0.76 6.24 -0.21
C ILE A 125 1.54 7.33 0.51
N ASN A 126 1.05 8.57 0.45
CA ASN A 126 1.62 9.65 1.23
C ASN A 126 1.10 9.60 2.67
N ILE A 127 1.97 9.96 3.60
CA ILE A 127 1.59 10.14 5.00
C ILE A 127 0.90 11.49 5.17
N VAL A 128 -0.30 11.45 5.75
CA VAL A 128 -1.13 12.62 6.06
C VAL A 128 -1.43 12.68 7.56
N GLU A 129 -2.06 13.77 8.01
CA GLU A 129 -2.32 14.02 9.43
C GLU A 129 -3.17 12.91 10.08
N GLU A 130 -4.12 12.36 9.34
CA GLU A 130 -5.04 11.30 9.78
C GLU A 130 -4.33 9.99 10.13
N HIS A 131 -3.19 9.71 9.48
CA HIS A 131 -2.35 8.56 9.80
C HIS A 131 -1.59 8.78 11.11
N LEU A 132 -1.22 10.03 11.43
CA LEU A 132 -0.44 10.36 12.63
C LEU A 132 -1.31 10.47 13.88
N ASN A 133 -2.53 11.01 13.73
CA ASN A 133 -3.46 11.17 14.85
C ASN A 133 -4.31 9.90 15.11
N GLY A 134 -4.20 8.89 14.22
CA GLY A 134 -4.92 7.62 14.31
C GLY A 134 -6.40 7.69 13.93
N THR A 135 -6.88 8.77 13.32
CA THR A 135 -8.27 8.88 12.86
C THR A 135 -8.54 8.08 11.60
N HIS A 136 -7.51 7.81 10.80
CA HIS A 136 -7.59 6.92 9.63
C HIS A 136 -6.35 6.03 9.57
N PRO A 137 -6.48 4.70 9.39
CA PRO A 137 -5.33 3.83 9.18
C PRO A 137 -4.64 4.13 7.85
N ILE A 138 -3.42 3.63 7.64
CA ILE A 138 -2.77 3.72 6.33
C ILE A 138 -3.35 2.62 5.44
N ASP A 139 -4.06 2.99 4.38
CA ASP A 139 -4.74 2.10 3.45
C ASP A 139 -3.97 1.98 2.12
N LEU A 140 -2.73 1.49 2.20
CA LEU A 140 -1.83 1.40 1.05
C LEU A 140 -2.34 0.39 0.00
N ILE A 141 -2.59 0.86 -1.22
CA ILE A 141 -3.02 0.02 -2.33
C ILE A 141 -1.81 -0.41 -3.18
N ALA A 142 -1.66 -1.73 -3.34
CA ALA A 142 -0.72 -2.31 -4.30
C ALA A 142 -1.46 -2.75 -5.57
N THR A 143 -0.81 -2.60 -6.72
CA THR A 143 -1.34 -2.90 -8.05
C THR A 143 -0.76 -4.21 -8.58
N GLY A 144 -1.64 -5.10 -9.04
CA GLY A 144 -1.29 -6.38 -9.63
C GLY A 144 -0.97 -6.27 -11.11
N SER A 145 -0.11 -7.16 -11.60
CA SER A 145 0.25 -7.22 -13.02
C SER A 145 -0.90 -7.79 -13.86
N VAL A 146 -1.04 -7.26 -15.07
CA VAL A 146 -2.00 -7.76 -16.07
C VAL A 146 -1.31 -7.85 -17.41
N ASP A 147 -1.30 -9.06 -17.99
CA ASP A 147 -0.73 -9.33 -19.31
C ASP A 147 -1.85 -9.51 -20.34
N MET A 148 -2.02 -8.52 -21.22
CA MET A 148 -2.98 -8.56 -22.34
C MET A 148 -2.30 -8.88 -23.68
N SER A 149 -1.05 -9.34 -23.69
CA SER A 149 -0.27 -9.58 -24.91
C SER A 149 -0.91 -10.60 -25.85
N LEU A 150 -1.61 -11.60 -25.31
CA LEU A 150 -2.37 -12.59 -26.08
C LEU A 150 -3.48 -11.98 -26.95
N TYR A 151 -3.95 -10.79 -26.59
CA TYR A 151 -4.97 -10.04 -27.33
C TYR A 151 -4.39 -8.79 -28.03
N GLY A 152 -3.06 -8.68 -28.12
CA GLY A 152 -2.37 -7.51 -28.69
C GLY A 152 -2.43 -6.26 -27.80
N GLY A 153 -2.79 -6.41 -26.52
CA GLY A 153 -2.80 -5.34 -25.53
C GLY A 153 -1.46 -5.15 -24.82
N PRO A 154 -1.35 -4.13 -23.95
CA PRO A 154 -0.14 -3.86 -23.19
C PRO A 154 0.08 -4.89 -22.06
N VAL A 155 1.32 -4.98 -21.59
CA VAL A 155 1.66 -5.64 -20.33
C VAL A 155 1.77 -4.56 -19.26
N LEU A 156 0.88 -4.61 -18.28
CA LEU A 156 0.88 -3.68 -17.15
C LEU A 156 1.67 -4.33 -16.00
N PRO A 157 2.77 -3.72 -15.55
CA PRO A 157 3.57 -4.26 -14.46
C PRO A 157 2.82 -4.13 -13.13
N GLY A 158 3.15 -4.99 -12.19
CA GLY A 158 2.56 -5.04 -10.87
C GLY A 158 3.00 -6.31 -10.15
N TYR A 159 2.43 -6.58 -8.97
CA TYR A 159 2.71 -7.82 -8.27
C TYR A 159 2.11 -9.02 -9.02
N VAL A 160 2.65 -10.21 -8.77
CA VAL A 160 2.03 -11.49 -9.13
C VAL A 160 1.51 -12.15 -7.86
N LYS A 161 0.39 -12.86 -7.95
CA LYS A 161 -0.17 -13.60 -6.82
C LYS A 161 0.88 -14.53 -6.20
N GLY A 162 1.08 -14.43 -4.88
CA GLY A 162 2.07 -15.17 -4.12
C GLY A 162 3.43 -14.46 -3.97
N ASP A 163 3.63 -13.31 -4.61
CA ASP A 163 4.78 -12.45 -4.32
C ASP A 163 4.71 -11.95 -2.88
N LEU A 164 5.87 -11.87 -2.22
CA LEU A 164 5.97 -11.33 -0.86
C LEU A 164 5.78 -9.81 -0.87
N ILE A 165 5.09 -9.32 0.15
CA ILE A 165 4.87 -7.91 0.43
C ILE A 165 6.14 -7.36 1.10
N GLU A 166 6.85 -6.48 0.39
CA GLU A 166 7.99 -5.75 0.93
C GLU A 166 7.60 -4.29 1.15
N LEU A 167 7.69 -3.79 2.39
CA LEU A 167 7.39 -2.41 2.72
C LEU A 167 8.68 -1.58 2.90
N ALA A 168 8.63 -0.35 2.40
CA ALA A 168 9.70 0.63 2.59
C ALA A 168 9.12 2.00 2.94
N TYR A 169 9.80 2.70 3.84
CA TYR A 169 9.48 4.06 4.22
C TYR A 169 10.39 5.02 3.46
N TYR A 170 9.80 5.93 2.69
CA TYR A 170 10.51 6.91 1.89
C TYR A 170 10.37 8.30 2.52
N THR A 171 11.49 8.85 2.95
CA THR A 171 11.58 10.20 3.54
C THR A 171 12.81 10.91 3.01
N ASN A 172 12.69 12.20 2.71
CA ASN A 172 13.80 13.06 2.28
C ASN A 172 14.68 12.51 1.13
N GLY A 173 14.09 11.74 0.21
CA GLY A 173 14.82 11.15 -0.92
C GLY A 173 15.50 9.81 -0.64
N MET A 174 15.35 9.27 0.57
CA MET A 174 15.97 8.02 1.03
C MET A 174 14.89 6.99 1.37
N GLU A 175 15.15 5.71 1.08
CA GLU A 175 14.29 4.58 1.46
C GLU A 175 14.88 3.81 2.63
N TYR A 176 14.03 3.53 3.61
CA TYR A 176 14.34 2.78 4.82
C TYR A 176 13.50 1.51 4.84
N LYS A 177 14.13 0.41 5.22
CA LYS A 177 13.40 -0.86 5.37
C LYS A 177 12.45 -0.77 6.55
N VAL A 178 11.27 -1.34 6.35
CA VAL A 178 10.22 -1.42 7.36
C VAL A 178 10.11 -2.87 7.81
N ASP A 179 10.06 -3.09 9.11
CA ASP A 179 9.72 -4.40 9.65
C ASP A 179 8.19 -4.49 9.77
N SER A 180 7.57 -5.40 9.03
CA SER A 180 6.11 -5.49 8.92
C SER A 180 5.59 -6.80 9.51
N HIS A 181 4.58 -6.69 10.37
CA HIS A 181 3.85 -7.84 10.92
C HIS A 181 2.44 -7.84 10.34
N LEU A 182 2.28 -8.47 9.18
CA LEU A 182 1.01 -8.58 8.46
C LEU A 182 0.30 -9.91 8.77
N THR A 183 -1.02 -9.93 8.67
CA THR A 183 -1.84 -11.15 8.75
C THR A 183 -1.51 -12.14 7.65
N ASP A 184 -1.14 -11.63 6.47
CA ASP A 184 -0.66 -12.38 5.31
C ASP A 184 0.42 -11.53 4.63
N ASP A 185 1.58 -12.11 4.42
CA ASP A 185 2.76 -11.46 3.82
C ASP A 185 2.83 -11.63 2.30
N GLN A 186 1.79 -12.17 1.66
CA GLN A 186 1.72 -12.35 0.21
C GLN A 186 0.61 -11.55 -0.46
N TYR A 187 0.90 -11.09 -1.67
CA TYR A 187 -0.10 -10.48 -2.54
C TYR A 187 -1.05 -11.49 -3.17
N GLY A 188 -2.29 -11.05 -3.46
CA GLY A 188 -3.29 -11.84 -4.18
C GLY A 188 -3.86 -13.01 -3.37
N ASN A 189 -3.89 -12.87 -2.04
CA ASN A 189 -4.60 -13.79 -1.16
C ASN A 189 -6.11 -13.77 -1.47
N ALA A 190 -6.87 -14.68 -0.84
CA ALA A 190 -8.30 -14.82 -1.16
C ALA A 190 -9.12 -13.56 -0.85
N MET A 191 -8.70 -12.74 0.10
CA MET A 191 -9.39 -11.52 0.55
C MET A 191 -8.86 -10.25 -0.13
N GLU A 192 -7.73 -10.36 -0.83
CA GLU A 192 -6.99 -9.23 -1.43
C GLU A 192 -6.70 -8.10 -0.41
N LEU A 193 -6.52 -8.51 0.85
CA LEU A 193 -6.32 -7.64 2.00
C LEU A 193 -5.26 -8.26 2.91
N SER A 194 -4.31 -7.43 3.36
CA SER A 194 -3.39 -7.75 4.44
C SER A 194 -3.46 -6.63 5.48
N THR A 195 -3.75 -6.98 6.73
CA THR A 195 -3.79 -6.01 7.83
C THR A 195 -2.61 -6.24 8.76
N GLY A 196 -2.04 -5.19 9.33
CA GLY A 196 -0.96 -5.39 10.29
C GLY A 196 -0.40 -4.12 10.89
N THR A 197 0.77 -4.28 11.51
CA THR A 197 1.53 -3.18 12.09
C THR A 197 2.90 -3.12 11.45
N ILE A 198 3.50 -1.95 11.49
CA ILE A 198 4.86 -1.75 11.02
C ILE A 198 5.73 -1.12 12.09
N THR A 199 7.01 -1.47 12.06
CA THR A 199 8.05 -0.79 12.83
C THR A 199 9.00 -0.14 11.84
N LEU A 200 9.07 1.19 11.91
CA LEU A 200 10.07 1.96 11.20
C LEU A 200 11.40 1.70 11.90
N LEU A 201 12.26 0.94 11.24
CA LEU A 201 13.61 0.74 11.71
C LEU A 201 14.33 2.07 11.54
N SER A 202 14.46 2.82 12.64
CA SER A 202 15.26 4.06 12.71
C SER A 202 16.75 3.81 12.47
N ASP A 203 17.16 2.57 12.21
CA ASP A 203 18.47 2.20 11.72
C ASP A 203 18.60 2.55 10.22
N GLY A 204 18.47 3.84 9.93
CA GLY A 204 19.44 4.46 9.05
C GLY A 204 20.38 5.29 9.90
N VAL A 205 21.58 4.76 10.12
CA VAL A 205 22.83 5.49 10.38
C VAL A 205 22.58 6.96 10.74
N ASN A 206 22.45 7.27 12.03
CA ASN A 206 23.08 8.51 12.48
C ASN A 206 24.54 8.37 12.08
N PRO A 207 25.13 9.23 11.21
CA PRO A 207 26.56 9.21 11.00
C PRO A 207 27.20 9.85 12.24
N THR A 208 27.13 9.18 13.38
CA THR A 208 27.96 9.52 14.54
C THR A 208 29.40 9.07 14.33
N GLU A 209 29.66 8.23 13.32
CA GLU A 209 31.01 7.76 12.97
C GLU A 209 31.24 7.70 11.46
N PHE A 210 32.44 8.12 11.04
CA PHE A 210 32.95 7.88 9.69
C PHE A 210 33.13 6.37 9.49
N GLY A 211 32.33 5.76 8.62
CA GLY A 211 32.34 4.32 8.37
C GLY A 211 32.24 3.97 6.89
N ILE A 212 32.95 2.91 6.49
CA ILE A 212 32.80 2.25 5.19
C ILE A 212 31.98 0.98 5.42
N ALA A 213 30.89 0.80 4.67
CA ALA A 213 30.10 -0.43 4.73
C ALA A 213 30.85 -1.59 4.05
N ASN A 214 30.61 -2.82 4.52
CA ASN A 214 31.16 -4.01 3.88
C ASN A 214 30.75 -4.08 2.40
N ASN A 215 31.69 -4.45 1.54
CA ASN A 215 31.44 -4.62 0.12
C ASN A 215 30.41 -5.73 -0.13
N TYR A 216 29.32 -5.42 -0.83
CA TYR A 216 28.31 -6.39 -1.26
C TYR A 216 28.05 -6.33 -2.77
N PRO A 217 27.98 -7.48 -3.46
CA PRO A 217 28.30 -8.84 -2.98
C PRO A 217 29.82 -9.16 -3.06
N ASN A 218 30.32 -9.92 -2.09
CA ASN A 218 31.62 -10.60 -2.08
C ASN A 218 31.74 -11.63 -3.25
N PRO A 219 32.93 -12.13 -3.62
CA PRO A 219 33.95 -11.60 -4.52
C PRO A 219 33.95 -12.28 -5.92
N PHE A 220 32.82 -12.85 -6.36
CA PHE A 220 32.71 -13.51 -7.68
C PHE A 220 31.90 -12.72 -8.72
N ASN A 221 31.50 -11.48 -8.40
CA ASN A 221 30.90 -10.57 -9.36
C ASN A 221 31.90 -9.49 -9.81
N PRO A 222 31.99 -9.16 -11.11
CA PRO A 222 32.93 -8.18 -11.65
C PRO A 222 32.62 -6.72 -11.24
N SER A 223 31.55 -6.49 -10.48
CA SER A 223 31.13 -5.19 -9.95
C SER A 223 30.79 -5.33 -8.46
N THR A 224 31.37 -4.42 -7.66
CA THR A 224 31.10 -4.28 -6.23
C THR A 224 30.60 -2.86 -5.97
N THR A 225 29.54 -2.70 -5.18
CA THR A 225 29.07 -1.38 -4.73
C THR A 225 29.70 -1.06 -3.38
N ILE A 226 30.40 0.08 -3.28
CA ILE A 226 30.99 0.59 -2.03
C ILE A 226 30.11 1.75 -1.55
N GLN A 227 29.41 1.54 -0.45
CA GLN A 227 28.56 2.56 0.18
C GLN A 227 29.34 3.32 1.25
N TYR A 228 29.26 4.66 1.24
CA TYR A 228 29.90 5.55 2.21
C TYR A 228 28.90 6.63 2.65
N ASN A 229 29.09 7.17 3.85
CA ASN A 229 28.29 8.29 4.38
C ASN A 229 29.23 9.40 4.90
N VAL A 230 28.84 10.66 4.71
CA VAL A 230 29.57 11.84 5.20
C VAL A 230 28.62 12.84 5.86
N GLU A 231 29.00 13.31 7.04
CA GLU A 231 28.18 14.21 7.89
C GLU A 231 27.98 15.60 7.26
N ASN A 232 28.97 16.11 6.51
CA ASN A 232 28.95 17.42 5.89
C ASN A 232 29.47 17.34 4.45
N SER A 233 28.87 18.13 3.54
CA SER A 233 29.32 18.24 2.15
C SER A 233 30.80 18.63 2.09
N GLY A 234 31.62 17.76 1.51
CA GLY A 234 33.07 17.93 1.43
C GLY A 234 33.70 17.01 0.38
N HIS A 235 35.01 17.16 0.16
CA HIS A 235 35.73 16.29 -0.77
C HIS A 235 35.96 14.90 -0.17
N VAL A 236 35.42 13.88 -0.83
CA VAL A 236 35.61 12.47 -0.47
C VAL A 236 36.68 11.87 -1.39
N SER A 237 37.66 11.17 -0.80
CA SER A 237 38.69 10.44 -1.53
C SER A 237 38.65 8.96 -1.17
N LEU A 238 38.31 8.12 -2.15
CA LEU A 238 38.33 6.67 -2.02
C LEU A 238 39.67 6.13 -2.56
N LYS A 239 40.40 5.37 -1.74
CA LYS A 239 41.64 4.68 -2.14
C LYS A 239 41.46 3.18 -1.97
N ILE A 240 41.70 2.43 -3.04
CA ILE A 240 41.57 0.97 -3.07
C ILE A 240 42.99 0.40 -3.07
N PHE A 241 43.24 -0.59 -2.22
CA PHE A 241 44.54 -1.25 -2.10
C PHE A 241 44.42 -2.77 -2.31
N ASP A 242 45.40 -3.38 -2.97
CA ASP A 242 45.56 -4.83 -3.00
C ASP A 242 46.07 -5.40 -1.66
N ILE A 243 46.13 -6.72 -1.53
CA ILE A 243 46.68 -7.40 -0.35
C ILE A 243 48.17 -7.09 -0.09
N MET A 244 48.85 -6.48 -1.06
CA MET A 244 50.24 -6.02 -0.97
C MET A 244 50.32 -4.50 -0.68
N GLY A 245 49.18 -3.82 -0.48
CA GLY A 245 49.09 -2.41 -0.15
C GLY A 245 49.28 -1.45 -1.34
N ARG A 246 49.05 -1.90 -2.58
CA ARG A 246 49.19 -1.09 -3.81
C ARG A 246 47.86 -0.61 -4.37
#